data_AF-A0A932JL70-F1
#
_entry.id   AF-A0A932JL70-F1
#
_cell.length_a   1.000
_cell.length_b   1.000
_cell.length_c   1.000
_cell.angle_alpha   90.00
_cell.angle_beta   90.00
_cell.angle_gamma   90.00
#
_symmetry.space_group_name_H-M   'P 1'
#
loop_
_entity.id
_entity.type
_entity.pdbx_description
1 polymer ?
#
loop_
_entity_poly.entity_id
_entity_poly.type
_entity_poly.pdbx_seq_one_letter_code
_entity_poly.pdbx_strand_id
1 'polypeptide(L)'
;MIEVPTSTFPTWQKVESFASTPLKSPFSKEPQFSAEAQPQSLSLLPPALFTKILASPHEIDWASSEFDKASLVAIRDSWNRSIFLAAIEEGRREAIETLLAQNIAVHTVDFHGNNGLALAALNGYSDLVPLLSNHFPINGYNAHKMTPIHQAIKQGHSQVVQALVRNGASLTIGWKSPEGVLFSPAALAVQSGDIPTLEVLIQEDYQKDIDLTQSIAGIGTLVHLAIHTDQTLMLQYLLETQHAFTQRLLEHEDFLGRAPLHLASYIGNLPAIRFLIRQGADIEKPDKENERRPIHFAALGKQP
;
A
#
# COMPACT_ATOMS: atom_id res chain seq x y z
N MET A 1 8.82 -48.28 5.79
CA MET A 1 9.74 -47.13 5.86
C MET A 1 10.15 -46.83 4.43
N ILE A 2 9.55 -45.81 3.82
CA ILE A 2 9.93 -45.34 2.49
C ILE A 2 10.78 -44.11 2.76
N GLU A 3 12.07 -44.21 2.45
CA GLU A 3 13.00 -43.09 2.52
C GLU A 3 12.61 -42.05 1.47
N VAL A 4 12.25 -40.85 1.92
CA VAL A 4 11.95 -39.72 1.03
C VAL A 4 13.27 -38.98 0.79
N PRO A 5 13.72 -38.77 -0.46
CA PRO A 5 15.00 -38.12 -0.72
C PRO A 5 14.94 -36.65 -0.29
N THR A 6 15.91 -36.25 0.52
CA THR A 6 16.15 -34.85 0.92
C THR A 6 16.78 -34.07 -0.24
N SER A 7 15.99 -33.70 -1.26
CA SER A 7 16.42 -32.70 -2.25
C SER A 7 15.87 -31.33 -1.88
N THR A 8 16.78 -30.46 -1.42
CA THR A 8 16.69 -28.99 -1.33
C THR A 8 15.34 -28.36 -1.71
N PHE A 9 14.45 -28.31 -0.73
CA PHE A 9 13.19 -27.57 -0.80
C PHE A 9 13.45 -26.05 -0.98
N PRO A 10 12.79 -25.35 -1.91
CA PRO A 10 12.32 -24.02 -1.62
C PRO A 10 11.16 -24.18 -0.64
N THR A 11 11.49 -24.41 0.64
CA THR A 11 10.49 -24.51 1.70
C THR A 11 9.67 -23.23 1.72
N TRP A 12 8.40 -23.33 2.09
CA TRP A 12 7.58 -22.20 2.49
C TRP A 12 8.32 -21.22 3.41
N GLN A 13 9.38 -21.64 4.13
CA GLN A 13 10.29 -20.78 4.90
C GLN A 13 10.83 -19.55 4.15
N LYS A 14 11.14 -19.64 2.84
CA LYS A 14 11.58 -18.45 2.07
C LYS A 14 10.44 -17.45 1.80
N VAL A 15 9.19 -17.92 1.84
CA VAL A 15 7.97 -17.10 1.66
C VAL A 15 7.38 -16.68 3.02
N GLU A 16 7.52 -17.51 4.07
CA GLU A 16 7.15 -17.25 5.46
C GLU A 16 7.94 -16.06 6.04
N SER A 17 9.19 -15.84 5.61
CA SER A 17 9.96 -14.66 5.99
C SER A 17 9.40 -13.35 5.45
N PHE A 18 8.53 -13.39 4.44
CA PHE A 18 7.97 -12.20 3.80
C PHE A 18 6.66 -11.70 4.45
N ALA A 19 5.97 -12.54 5.23
CA ALA A 19 4.65 -12.24 5.80
C ALA A 19 4.60 -12.18 7.34
N SER A 20 5.64 -12.67 8.03
CA SER A 20 5.70 -12.69 9.50
C SER A 20 6.12 -11.35 10.11
N THR A 21 6.47 -10.36 9.29
CA THR A 21 6.65 -8.97 9.71
C THR A 21 5.28 -8.30 9.77
N PRO A 22 4.70 -8.06 10.96
CA PRO A 22 3.64 -7.06 11.05
C PRO A 22 4.16 -5.77 10.41
N LEU A 23 3.29 -5.07 9.67
CA LEU A 23 3.56 -3.70 9.23
C LEU A 23 3.67 -2.81 10.49
N LYS A 24 4.80 -2.89 11.20
CA LYS A 24 5.24 -1.77 12.00
C LYS A 24 5.55 -0.67 11.01
N SER A 25 4.89 0.47 11.17
CA SER A 25 5.18 1.68 10.41
C SER A 25 6.71 1.89 10.40
N PRO A 26 7.39 1.75 9.24
CA PRO A 26 8.82 2.03 9.16
C PRO A 26 9.10 3.52 9.39
N PHE A 27 8.06 4.35 9.41
CA PHE A 27 8.10 5.80 9.64
C PHE A 27 8.17 6.17 11.14
N SER A 28 8.34 5.21 12.05
CA SER A 28 8.43 5.46 13.51
C SER A 28 9.85 5.71 14.03
N LYS A 29 10.87 5.65 13.18
CA LYS A 29 12.27 5.89 13.59
C LYS A 29 12.87 7.05 12.82
N GLU A 30 13.41 8.01 13.56
CA GLU A 30 14.20 9.13 13.02
C GLU A 30 15.35 8.60 12.14
N PRO A 31 15.53 9.13 10.92
CA PRO A 31 16.65 8.74 10.07
C PRO A 31 18.00 9.28 10.59
N GLN A 32 19.06 8.47 10.50
CA GLN A 32 20.45 8.87 10.77
C GLN A 32 21.11 9.41 9.49
N PHE A 33 21.84 10.52 9.62
CA PHE A 33 22.24 11.41 8.51
C PHE A 33 23.56 11.07 7.80
N SER A 34 23.61 11.34 6.49
CA SER A 34 24.84 11.63 5.72
C SER A 34 24.84 13.10 5.28
N ALA A 35 25.96 13.78 5.47
CA ALA A 35 26.08 15.24 5.40
C ALA A 35 26.40 15.76 3.99
N GLU A 36 25.45 16.41 3.33
CA GLU A 36 25.69 17.39 2.26
C GLU A 36 24.66 18.53 2.41
N ALA A 37 25.16 19.77 2.55
CA ALA A 37 24.45 21.05 2.71
C ALA A 37 23.14 20.99 3.53
N GLN A 38 23.25 21.11 4.86
CA GLN A 38 22.09 21.07 5.75
C GLN A 38 21.15 22.27 5.51
N PRO A 39 19.88 22.04 5.13
CA PRO A 39 18.88 23.11 5.07
C PRO A 39 18.66 23.72 6.47
N GLN A 40 18.26 24.98 6.51
CA GLN A 40 18.00 25.72 7.75
C GLN A 40 16.78 25.13 8.48
N SER A 41 16.89 24.92 9.79
CA SER A 41 15.83 24.31 10.60
C SER A 41 14.56 25.18 10.71
N LEU A 42 13.36 24.58 10.70
CA LEU A 42 12.07 25.22 11.00
C LEU A 42 12.07 25.88 12.40
N SER A 43 12.98 25.48 13.28
CA SER A 43 13.22 26.17 14.55
C SER A 43 13.77 27.60 14.40
N LEU A 44 14.30 27.98 13.23
CA LEU A 44 14.78 29.34 12.93
C LEU A 44 13.64 30.27 12.51
N LEU A 45 12.51 29.71 12.07
CA LEU A 45 11.28 30.47 11.88
C LEU A 45 10.77 30.92 13.26
N PRO A 46 10.48 32.22 13.48
CA PRO A 46 9.87 32.66 14.71
C PRO A 46 8.62 31.81 14.99
N PRO A 47 8.49 31.17 16.18
CA PRO A 47 7.37 30.27 16.46
C PRO A 47 6.00 30.94 16.26
N ALA A 48 5.92 32.24 16.55
CA ALA A 48 4.73 33.05 16.31
C ALA A 48 4.40 33.17 14.80
N LEU A 49 5.41 33.32 13.94
CA LEU A 49 5.22 33.40 12.49
C LEU A 49 4.80 32.05 11.91
N PHE A 50 5.46 30.97 12.33
CA PHE A 50 5.08 29.60 11.93
C PHE A 50 3.61 29.31 12.29
N THR A 51 3.25 29.55 13.55
CA THR A 51 1.87 29.35 14.03
C THR A 51 0.88 30.24 13.28
N LYS A 52 1.24 31.50 13.01
CA LYS A 52 0.38 32.42 12.26
C LYS A 52 0.16 31.98 10.81
N ILE A 53 1.20 31.50 10.12
CA ILE A 53 1.09 30.97 8.76
C ILE A 53 0.13 29.77 8.72
N LEU A 54 0.20 28.89 9.72
CA LEU A 54 -0.66 27.70 9.77
C LEU A 54 -2.09 27.97 10.25
N ALA A 55 -2.28 28.94 11.15
CA ALA A 55 -3.56 29.21 11.79
C ALA A 55 -4.39 30.28 11.07
N SER A 56 -3.76 31.37 10.63
CA SER A 56 -4.43 32.55 10.06
C SER A 56 -3.61 33.15 8.90
N PRO A 57 -3.39 32.41 7.79
CA PRO A 57 -2.58 32.87 6.67
C PRO A 57 -3.17 34.11 5.96
N HIS A 58 -4.48 34.33 6.04
CA HIS A 58 -5.17 35.50 5.50
C HIS A 58 -4.84 36.82 6.23
N GLU A 59 -4.38 36.76 7.49
CA GLU A 59 -3.95 37.93 8.26
C GLU A 59 -2.50 38.35 7.96
N ILE A 60 -1.82 37.64 7.07
CA ILE A 60 -0.44 37.91 6.68
C ILE A 60 -0.47 38.74 5.40
N ASP A 61 0.19 39.89 5.43
CA ASP A 61 0.47 40.65 4.22
C ASP A 61 1.65 40.02 3.47
N TRP A 62 1.33 39.04 2.61
CA TRP A 62 2.31 38.35 1.77
C TRP A 62 2.95 39.26 0.70
N ALA A 63 2.47 40.50 0.51
CA ALA A 63 3.05 41.46 -0.42
C ALA A 63 4.02 42.45 0.26
N SER A 64 4.06 42.47 1.59
CA SER A 64 4.97 43.33 2.35
C SER A 64 6.43 43.02 2.02
N SER A 65 7.23 44.08 1.83
CA SER A 65 8.68 43.97 1.66
C SER A 65 9.40 43.42 2.90
N GLU A 66 8.74 43.41 4.05
CA GLU A 66 9.26 42.83 5.29
C GLU A 66 9.14 41.29 5.31
N PHE A 67 8.33 40.72 4.42
CA PHE A 67 8.06 39.29 4.38
C PHE A 67 8.98 38.58 3.37
N ASP A 68 10.09 38.02 3.86
CA ASP A 68 11.04 37.30 3.03
C ASP A 68 10.55 35.88 2.66
N LYS A 69 9.87 35.78 1.52
CA LYS A 69 9.43 34.50 0.94
C LYS A 69 10.61 33.58 0.59
N ALA A 70 11.76 34.13 0.20
CA ALA A 70 12.90 33.31 -0.20
C ALA A 70 13.46 32.54 0.99
N SER A 71 13.52 33.18 2.16
CA SER A 71 13.88 32.51 3.41
C SER A 71 12.93 31.35 3.73
N LEU A 72 11.61 31.52 3.60
CA LEU A 72 10.65 30.45 3.87
C LEU A 72 10.85 29.21 2.99
N VAL A 73 11.26 29.40 1.74
CA VAL A 73 11.51 28.30 0.80
C VAL A 73 12.70 27.44 1.22
N ALA A 74 13.67 27.99 1.97
CA ALA A 74 14.86 27.27 2.41
C ALA A 74 14.66 26.49 3.73
N ILE A 75 13.65 26.83 4.52
CA ILE A 75 13.52 26.33 5.89
C ILE A 75 12.82 24.95 5.93
N ARG A 76 13.31 24.04 6.77
CA ARG A 76 12.91 22.62 6.85
C ARG A 76 12.83 22.13 8.30
N ASP A 77 11.86 21.30 8.68
CA ASP A 77 11.84 20.67 10.02
C ASP A 77 12.77 19.44 10.11
N SER A 78 12.71 18.75 11.25
CA SER A 78 13.42 17.51 11.51
C SER A 78 13.00 16.33 10.63
N TRP A 79 11.99 16.49 9.77
CA TRP A 79 11.55 15.51 8.77
C TRP A 79 11.85 15.96 7.34
N ASN A 80 12.61 17.06 7.19
CA ASN A 80 12.86 17.76 5.92
C ASN A 80 11.60 18.30 5.25
N ARG A 81 10.56 18.59 6.03
CA ARG A 81 9.33 19.20 5.52
C ARG A 81 9.50 20.70 5.43
N SER A 82 9.16 21.28 4.29
CA SER A 82 8.98 22.73 4.17
C SER A 82 7.71 23.17 4.92
N ILE A 83 7.50 24.48 5.05
CA ILE A 83 6.25 25.02 5.63
C ILE A 83 5.00 24.52 4.90
N PHE A 84 5.10 24.28 3.58
CA PHE A 84 4.01 23.73 2.78
C PHE A 84 3.70 22.28 3.16
N LEU A 85 4.72 21.43 3.30
CA LEU A 85 4.53 20.04 3.71
C LEU A 85 4.08 19.94 5.18
N ALA A 86 4.53 20.85 6.05
CA ALA A 86 4.06 20.94 7.43
C ALA A 86 2.57 21.34 7.51
N ALA A 87 2.11 22.27 6.66
CA ALA A 87 0.70 22.62 6.57
C ALA A 87 -0.17 21.42 6.12
N ILE A 88 0.34 20.60 5.21
CA ILE A 88 -0.32 19.36 4.78
C ILE A 88 -0.35 18.35 5.92
N GLU A 89 0.77 18.15 6.62
CA GLU A 89 0.84 17.24 7.78
C GLU A 89 -0.22 17.58 8.84
N GLU A 90 -0.43 18.86 9.11
CA GLU A 90 -1.43 19.33 10.08
C GLU A 90 -2.86 19.43 9.52
N GLY A 91 -3.07 19.15 8.22
CA GLY A 91 -4.37 19.28 7.57
C GLY A 91 -4.89 20.72 7.50
N ARG A 92 -4.01 21.73 7.49
CA ARG A 92 -4.36 23.17 7.52
C ARG A 92 -4.76 23.66 6.12
N ARG A 93 -5.97 23.31 5.68
CA ARG A 93 -6.48 23.60 4.33
C ARG A 93 -6.25 25.04 3.86
N GLU A 94 -6.60 26.03 4.69
CA GLU A 94 -6.45 27.44 4.32
C GLU A 94 -4.98 27.84 4.12
N ALA A 95 -4.08 27.32 4.97
CA ALA A 95 -2.64 27.52 4.82
C ALA A 95 -2.11 26.84 3.55
N ILE A 96 -2.58 25.64 3.23
CA ILE A 96 -2.22 24.92 2.01
C ILE A 96 -2.63 25.72 0.77
N GLU A 97 -3.89 26.17 0.70
CA GLU A 97 -4.42 26.97 -0.41
C GLU A 97 -3.66 28.29 -0.57
N THR A 98 -3.35 28.97 0.54
CA THR A 98 -2.56 30.20 0.51
C THR A 98 -1.13 29.96 0.04
N LEU A 99 -0.45 28.93 0.55
CA LEU A 99 0.92 28.61 0.15
C LEU A 99 1.01 28.15 -1.31
N LEU A 100 -0.01 27.46 -1.83
CA LEU A 100 -0.15 27.15 -3.26
C LEU A 100 -0.29 28.44 -4.09
N ALA A 101 -1.18 29.35 -3.70
CA ALA A 101 -1.40 30.61 -4.40
C ALA A 101 -0.13 31.50 -4.42
N GLN A 102 0.66 31.45 -3.34
CA GLN A 102 1.94 32.16 -3.24
C GLN A 102 3.13 31.40 -3.85
N ASN A 103 2.93 30.16 -4.30
CA ASN A 103 3.97 29.25 -4.80
C ASN A 103 5.16 29.08 -3.83
N ILE A 104 4.90 28.99 -2.53
CA ILE A 104 5.94 28.88 -1.50
C ILE A 104 6.22 27.40 -1.21
N ALA A 105 7.41 26.94 -1.60
CA ALA A 105 7.93 25.60 -1.31
C ALA A 105 7.01 24.44 -1.76
N VAL A 106 6.15 24.65 -2.76
CA VAL A 106 5.14 23.68 -3.21
C VAL A 106 5.78 22.37 -3.68
N HIS A 107 6.84 22.42 -4.48
CA HIS A 107 7.45 21.24 -5.09
C HIS A 107 8.55 20.57 -4.24
N THR A 108 8.55 20.78 -2.93
CA THR A 108 9.48 20.11 -2.01
C THR A 108 9.03 18.70 -1.65
N VAL A 109 9.96 17.90 -1.10
CA VAL A 109 9.69 16.56 -0.56
C VAL A 109 10.28 16.40 0.83
N ASP A 110 9.67 15.54 1.66
CA ASP A 110 10.22 15.14 2.97
C ASP A 110 11.40 14.15 2.85
N PHE A 111 11.93 13.64 3.96
CA PHE A 111 13.01 12.64 3.94
C PHE A 111 12.66 11.32 3.25
N HIS A 112 11.38 10.97 3.18
CA HIS A 112 10.91 9.77 2.49
C HIS A 112 10.66 10.04 1.00
N GLY A 113 10.90 11.27 0.53
CA GLY A 113 10.61 11.69 -0.84
C GLY A 113 9.11 11.91 -1.09
N ASN A 114 8.30 12.07 -0.04
CA ASN A 114 6.87 12.36 -0.18
C ASN A 114 6.69 13.83 -0.58
N ASN A 115 6.00 14.06 -1.69
CA ASN A 115 5.47 15.37 -2.04
C ASN A 115 4.15 15.64 -1.29
N GLY A 116 3.53 16.79 -1.55
CA GLY A 116 2.29 17.17 -0.87
C GLY A 116 1.14 16.17 -1.06
N LEU A 117 0.95 15.64 -2.26
CA LEU A 117 -0.10 14.64 -2.54
C LEU A 117 0.16 13.30 -1.84
N ALA A 118 1.42 12.85 -1.81
CA ALA A 118 1.86 11.67 -1.10
C ALA A 118 1.63 11.79 0.42
N LEU A 119 1.94 12.95 1.02
CA LEU A 119 1.68 13.22 2.44
C LEU A 119 0.18 13.29 2.76
N ALA A 120 -0.62 13.95 1.93
CA ALA A 120 -2.07 13.97 2.10
C ALA A 120 -2.66 12.55 2.05
N ALA A 121 -2.12 11.71 1.15
CA ALA A 121 -2.54 10.32 1.05
C ALA A 121 -2.10 9.47 2.26
N LEU A 122 -0.90 9.73 2.79
CA LEU A 122 -0.37 9.07 3.98
C LEU A 122 -1.18 9.41 5.25
N ASN A 123 -1.67 10.65 5.37
CA ASN A 123 -2.38 11.15 6.56
C ASN A 123 -3.91 11.06 6.48
N GLY A 124 -4.47 10.57 5.37
CA GLY A 124 -5.91 10.33 5.27
C GLY A 124 -6.74 11.53 4.79
N TYR A 125 -6.13 12.58 4.25
CA TYR A 125 -6.81 13.81 3.84
C TYR A 125 -7.42 13.70 2.44
N SER A 126 -8.55 12.99 2.35
CA SER A 126 -9.27 12.75 1.09
C SER A 126 -9.79 14.03 0.42
N ASP A 127 -10.12 15.05 1.21
CA ASP A 127 -10.62 16.34 0.76
C ASP A 127 -9.53 17.24 0.13
N LEU A 128 -8.26 16.96 0.41
CA LEU A 128 -7.10 17.64 -0.17
C LEU A 128 -6.65 17.01 -1.50
N VAL A 129 -7.02 15.76 -1.79
CA VAL A 129 -6.60 15.05 -3.00
C VAL A 129 -6.95 15.83 -4.29
N PRO A 130 -8.19 16.32 -4.51
CA PRO A 130 -8.53 17.03 -5.75
C PRO A 130 -7.77 18.36 -5.91
N LEU A 131 -7.45 19.03 -4.80
CA LEU A 131 -6.66 20.26 -4.82
C LEU A 131 -5.22 19.93 -5.22
N LEU A 132 -4.60 18.97 -4.54
CA LEU A 132 -3.19 18.62 -4.71
C LEU A 132 -2.91 17.90 -6.03
N SER A 133 -3.85 17.13 -6.58
CA SER A 133 -3.68 16.44 -7.87
C SER A 133 -3.50 17.41 -9.05
N ASN A 134 -3.89 18.68 -8.91
CA ASN A 134 -3.63 19.71 -9.92
C ASN A 134 -2.19 20.24 -9.89
N HIS A 135 -1.46 20.02 -8.79
CA HIS A 135 -0.10 20.54 -8.58
C HIS A 135 0.97 19.45 -8.54
N PHE A 136 0.57 18.19 -8.39
CA PHE A 136 1.48 17.04 -8.28
C PHE A 136 1.07 15.92 -9.23
N PRO A 137 2.03 15.14 -9.76
CA PRO A 137 1.70 13.96 -10.55
C PRO A 137 0.96 12.93 -9.69
N ILE A 138 -0.27 12.59 -10.08
CA ILE A 138 -1.14 11.62 -9.39
C ILE A 138 -0.47 10.25 -9.21
N ASN A 139 0.41 9.87 -10.14
CA ASN A 139 1.17 8.62 -10.16
C ASN A 139 2.66 8.82 -9.81
N GLY A 140 3.06 10.00 -9.34
CA GLY A 140 4.43 10.23 -8.86
C GLY A 140 4.73 9.35 -7.65
N TYR A 141 5.97 8.90 -7.47
CA TYR A 141 6.34 8.03 -6.37
C TYR A 141 7.44 8.63 -5.49
N ASN A 142 7.48 8.20 -4.24
CA ASN A 142 8.46 8.63 -3.25
C ASN A 142 9.79 7.84 -3.35
N ALA A 143 10.73 8.05 -2.41
CA ALA A 143 12.02 7.36 -2.40
C ALA A 143 11.89 5.83 -2.31
N HIS A 144 10.77 5.34 -1.76
CA HIS A 144 10.44 3.91 -1.64
C HIS A 144 9.66 3.36 -2.85
N LYS A 145 9.57 4.12 -3.95
CA LYS A 145 8.80 3.77 -5.16
C LYS A 145 7.30 3.56 -4.88
N MET A 146 6.78 4.14 -3.81
CA MET A 146 5.34 4.14 -3.52
C MET A 146 4.69 5.36 -4.15
N THR A 147 3.64 5.15 -4.94
CA THR A 147 2.72 6.23 -5.36
C THR A 147 1.73 6.58 -4.23
N PRO A 148 1.04 7.74 -4.29
CA PRO A 148 0.04 8.12 -3.31
C PRO A 148 -1.01 7.05 -3.02
N ILE A 149 -1.48 6.32 -4.04
CA ILE A 149 -2.48 5.25 -3.85
C ILE A 149 -1.91 4.08 -3.02
N HIS A 150 -0.64 3.72 -3.20
CA HIS A 150 -0.01 2.70 -2.36
C HIS A 150 0.09 3.13 -0.89
N GLN A 151 0.36 4.42 -0.63
CA GLN A 151 0.42 4.95 0.74
C GLN A 151 -0.96 4.93 1.39
N ALA A 152 -1.98 5.40 0.68
CA ALA A 152 -3.36 5.38 1.15
C ALA A 152 -3.82 3.95 1.49
N ILE A 153 -3.53 2.98 0.62
CA ILE A 153 -3.89 1.57 0.84
C ILE A 153 -3.14 0.99 2.05
N LYS A 154 -1.83 1.26 2.18
CA LYS A 154 -1.06 0.79 3.34
C LYS A 154 -1.57 1.33 4.68
N GLN A 155 -2.17 2.52 4.68
CA GLN A 155 -2.74 3.14 5.87
C GLN A 155 -4.24 2.86 6.05
N GLY A 156 -4.87 2.10 5.15
CA GLY A 156 -6.30 1.78 5.20
C GLY A 156 -7.21 2.98 4.92
N HIS A 157 -6.73 3.99 4.20
CA HIS A 157 -7.47 5.21 3.91
C HIS A 157 -8.33 5.07 2.65
N SER A 158 -9.36 4.23 2.71
CA SER A 158 -10.25 3.92 1.57
C SER A 158 -10.88 5.16 0.92
N GLN A 159 -11.21 6.20 1.70
CA GLN A 159 -11.73 7.48 1.17
C GLN A 159 -10.69 8.24 0.33
N VAL A 160 -9.41 8.20 0.73
CA VAL A 160 -8.32 8.77 -0.07
C VAL A 160 -8.12 7.95 -1.33
N VAL A 161 -8.15 6.62 -1.25
CA VAL A 161 -8.08 5.75 -2.43
C VAL A 161 -9.19 6.12 -3.41
N GLN A 162 -10.43 6.26 -2.93
CA GLN A 162 -11.56 6.67 -3.78
C GLN A 162 -11.32 8.03 -4.44
N ALA A 163 -10.81 9.02 -3.69
CA ALA A 163 -10.49 10.33 -4.24
C ALA A 163 -9.37 10.25 -5.30
N LEU A 164 -8.32 9.47 -5.06
CA LEU A 164 -7.20 9.29 -6.00
C LEU A 164 -7.65 8.63 -7.31
N VAL A 165 -8.46 7.57 -7.21
CA VAL A 165 -8.98 6.86 -8.39
C VAL A 165 -9.89 7.77 -9.22
N ARG A 166 -10.78 8.55 -8.57
CA ARG A 166 -11.60 9.57 -9.26
C ARG A 166 -10.77 10.66 -9.97
N ASN A 167 -9.55 10.91 -9.49
CA ASN A 167 -8.61 11.87 -10.09
C ASN A 167 -7.60 11.20 -11.06
N GLY A 168 -7.86 9.95 -11.50
CA GLY A 168 -7.07 9.28 -12.53
C GLY A 168 -5.80 8.59 -12.04
N ALA A 169 -5.73 8.22 -10.76
CA ALA A 169 -4.65 7.36 -10.26
C ALA A 169 -4.69 5.99 -10.97
N SER A 170 -3.52 5.51 -11.41
CA SER A 170 -3.41 4.21 -12.06
C SER A 170 -3.52 3.07 -11.04
N LEU A 171 -4.30 2.05 -11.40
CA LEU A 171 -4.53 0.85 -10.59
C LEU A 171 -3.58 -0.30 -10.95
N THR A 172 -2.71 -0.10 -11.94
CA THR A 172 -1.80 -1.14 -12.47
C THR A 172 -0.34 -0.93 -12.08
N ILE A 173 0.03 0.26 -11.60
CA ILE A 173 1.38 0.53 -11.12
C ILE A 173 1.59 -0.30 -9.86
N GLY A 174 2.50 -1.26 -9.91
CA GLY A 174 2.84 -2.08 -8.74
C GLY A 174 3.93 -1.44 -7.88
N TRP A 175 3.88 -1.72 -6.58
CA TRP A 175 4.92 -1.42 -5.62
C TRP A 175 5.73 -2.66 -5.30
N LYS A 176 7.06 -2.56 -5.36
CA LYS A 176 7.97 -3.65 -5.01
C LYS A 176 8.31 -3.55 -3.53
N SER A 177 7.98 -4.59 -2.77
CA SER A 177 8.30 -4.66 -1.36
C SER A 177 9.81 -4.84 -1.13
N PRO A 178 10.33 -4.57 0.08
CA PRO A 178 11.74 -4.82 0.42
C PRO A 178 12.20 -6.25 0.12
N GLU A 179 11.28 -7.19 0.23
CA GLU A 179 11.43 -8.62 -0.05
C GLU A 179 11.53 -8.93 -1.56
N GLY A 180 11.23 -7.95 -2.40
CA GLY A 180 11.28 -8.05 -3.85
C GLY A 180 9.99 -8.50 -4.51
N VAL A 181 8.89 -8.64 -3.76
CA VAL A 181 7.57 -9.02 -4.28
C VAL A 181 6.88 -7.79 -4.84
N LEU A 182 6.33 -7.90 -6.05
CA LEU A 182 5.57 -6.82 -6.69
C LEU A 182 4.09 -6.95 -6.33
N PHE A 183 3.54 -5.93 -5.68
CA PHE A 183 2.14 -5.84 -5.31
C PHE A 183 1.44 -4.78 -6.16
N SER A 184 0.39 -5.16 -6.86
CA SER A 184 -0.58 -4.19 -7.38
C SER A 184 -1.35 -3.53 -6.22
N PRO A 185 -2.01 -2.39 -6.44
CA PRO A 185 -2.94 -1.78 -5.48
C PRO A 185 -3.94 -2.78 -4.90
N ALA A 186 -4.58 -3.60 -5.75
CA ALA A 186 -5.51 -4.64 -5.32
C ALA A 186 -4.83 -5.72 -4.47
N ALA A 187 -3.63 -6.16 -4.84
CA ALA A 187 -2.86 -7.11 -4.03
C ALA A 187 -2.49 -6.53 -2.67
N LEU A 188 -2.15 -5.25 -2.60
CA LEU A 188 -1.84 -4.58 -1.34
C LEU A 188 -3.08 -4.50 -0.41
N ALA A 189 -4.26 -4.22 -0.96
CA ALA A 189 -5.52 -4.23 -0.22
C ALA A 189 -5.90 -5.63 0.30
N VAL A 190 -5.68 -6.66 -0.53
CA VAL A 190 -5.89 -8.06 -0.13
C VAL A 190 -4.91 -8.48 0.96
N GLN A 191 -3.64 -8.08 0.85
CA GLN A 191 -2.62 -8.37 1.87
C GLN A 191 -3.01 -7.79 3.24
N SER A 192 -3.54 -6.56 3.27
CA SER A 192 -3.97 -5.90 4.51
C SER A 192 -5.34 -6.35 5.01
N GLY A 193 -6.12 -7.10 4.21
CA GLY A 193 -7.49 -7.48 4.54
C GLY A 193 -8.49 -6.33 4.46
N ASP A 194 -8.14 -5.24 3.77
CA ASP A 194 -8.96 -4.03 3.66
C ASP A 194 -10.01 -4.17 2.56
N ILE A 195 -11.16 -4.77 2.93
CA ILE A 195 -12.32 -4.97 2.04
C ILE A 195 -12.85 -3.63 1.50
N PRO A 196 -13.08 -2.58 2.32
CA PRO A 196 -13.54 -1.28 1.80
C PRO A 196 -12.63 -0.67 0.72
N THR A 197 -11.32 -0.78 0.89
CA THR A 197 -10.38 -0.32 -0.14
C THR A 197 -10.44 -1.19 -1.39
N LEU A 198 -10.52 -2.52 -1.23
CA LEU A 198 -10.67 -3.41 -2.39
C LEU A 198 -11.97 -3.12 -3.15
N GLU A 199 -13.08 -2.90 -2.45
CA GLU A 199 -14.38 -2.50 -3.01
C GLU A 199 -14.26 -1.27 -3.92
N VAL A 200 -13.53 -0.24 -3.48
CA VAL A 200 -13.26 0.96 -4.27
C VAL A 200 -12.46 0.64 -5.53
N LEU A 201 -11.46 -0.23 -5.42
CA LEU A 201 -10.59 -0.59 -6.55
C LEU A 201 -11.32 -1.40 -7.62
N ILE A 202 -12.22 -2.31 -7.21
CA ILE A 202 -12.90 -3.23 -8.13
C ILE A 202 -14.27 -2.74 -8.61
N GLN A 203 -14.66 -1.49 -8.31
CA GLN A 203 -15.91 -0.91 -8.84
C GLN A 203 -15.96 -1.03 -10.38
N GLU A 204 -17.16 -1.23 -10.94
CA GLU A 204 -17.35 -1.59 -12.36
C GLU A 204 -16.67 -0.61 -13.33
N ASP A 205 -16.62 0.67 -12.98
CA ASP A 205 -15.96 1.72 -13.79
C ASP A 205 -14.44 1.48 -13.96
N TYR A 206 -13.81 0.73 -13.05
CA TYR A 206 -12.37 0.48 -12.98
C TYR A 206 -11.99 -0.99 -13.20
N GLN A 207 -12.98 -1.88 -13.27
CA GLN A 207 -12.78 -3.33 -13.31
C GLN A 207 -12.00 -3.81 -14.55
N LYS A 208 -12.04 -3.05 -15.66
CA LYS A 208 -11.27 -3.35 -16.88
C LYS A 208 -9.77 -3.16 -16.70
N ASP A 209 -9.36 -2.38 -15.71
CA ASP A 209 -7.96 -2.03 -15.47
C ASP A 209 -7.29 -2.96 -14.45
N ILE A 210 -8.05 -3.85 -13.80
CA ILE A 210 -7.53 -4.76 -12.76
C ILE A 210 -7.70 -6.22 -13.19
N ASP A 211 -6.57 -6.89 -13.43
CA ASP A 211 -6.55 -8.34 -13.54
C ASP A 211 -6.45 -8.99 -12.16
N LEU A 212 -7.60 -9.35 -11.58
CA LEU A 212 -7.67 -10.07 -10.30
C LEU A 212 -7.05 -11.47 -10.36
N THR A 213 -6.78 -11.99 -11.57
CA THR A 213 -6.12 -13.28 -11.80
C THR A 213 -4.61 -13.15 -11.95
N GLN A 214 -4.07 -11.93 -11.91
CA GLN A 214 -2.64 -11.70 -12.07
C GLN A 214 -1.85 -12.46 -11.00
N SER A 215 -0.86 -13.23 -11.48
CA SER A 215 0.05 -13.95 -10.60
C SER A 215 1.05 -13.00 -9.94
N ILE A 216 1.06 -13.01 -8.62
CA ILE A 216 2.03 -12.36 -7.75
C ILE A 216 3.21 -13.31 -7.60
N ALA A 217 4.39 -12.83 -7.97
CA ALA A 217 5.61 -13.62 -7.99
C ALA A 217 5.86 -14.31 -6.64
N GLY A 218 5.99 -15.64 -6.66
CA GLY A 218 6.24 -16.45 -5.46
C GLY A 218 5.03 -16.69 -4.56
N ILE A 219 3.84 -16.18 -4.91
CA ILE A 219 2.61 -16.35 -4.11
C ILE A 219 1.50 -17.02 -4.93
N GLY A 220 1.30 -16.61 -6.19
CA GLY A 220 0.14 -17.01 -6.99
C GLY A 220 -0.88 -15.87 -7.07
N THR A 221 -2.18 -16.16 -7.02
CA THR A 221 -3.24 -15.14 -7.20
C THR A 221 -3.56 -14.37 -5.91
N LEU A 222 -4.47 -13.38 -6.00
CA LEU A 222 -5.05 -12.72 -4.82
C LEU A 222 -5.71 -13.69 -3.83
N VAL A 223 -6.29 -14.78 -4.32
CA VAL A 223 -6.86 -15.84 -3.47
C VAL A 223 -5.76 -16.58 -2.70
N HIS A 224 -4.62 -16.87 -3.35
CA HIS A 224 -3.47 -17.42 -2.66
C HIS A 224 -2.95 -16.45 -1.60
N LEU A 225 -2.86 -15.16 -1.94
CA LEU A 225 -2.43 -14.13 -1.01
C LEU A 225 -3.35 -14.05 0.21
N ALA A 226 -4.67 -14.00 0.03
CA ALA A 226 -5.65 -13.94 1.12
C ALA A 226 -5.54 -15.16 2.06
N ILE A 227 -5.30 -16.35 1.51
CA ILE A 227 -5.09 -17.57 2.31
C ILE A 227 -3.74 -17.50 3.04
N HIS A 228 -2.68 -17.05 2.35
CA HIS A 228 -1.34 -16.92 2.93
C HIS A 228 -1.28 -15.92 4.09
N THR A 229 -2.06 -14.85 4.02
CA THR A 229 -2.14 -13.81 5.07
C THR A 229 -3.24 -14.08 6.10
N ASP A 230 -3.89 -15.26 6.05
CA ASP A 230 -4.99 -15.67 6.93
C ASP A 230 -6.23 -14.75 6.90
N GLN A 231 -6.42 -14.03 5.80
CA GLN A 231 -7.52 -13.09 5.60
C GLN A 231 -8.79 -13.81 5.12
N THR A 232 -9.39 -14.63 5.98
CA THR A 232 -10.55 -15.46 5.64
C THR A 232 -11.75 -14.65 5.15
N LEU A 233 -12.02 -13.48 5.72
CA LEU A 233 -13.11 -12.59 5.26
C LEU A 233 -12.82 -12.02 3.87
N MET A 234 -11.58 -11.63 3.60
CA MET A 234 -11.15 -11.17 2.27
C MET A 234 -11.27 -12.30 1.24
N LEU A 235 -10.89 -13.53 1.61
CA LEU A 235 -11.08 -14.72 0.77
C LEU A 235 -12.55 -14.93 0.40
N GLN A 236 -13.45 -14.84 1.39
CA GLN A 236 -14.89 -14.95 1.17
C GLN A 236 -15.38 -13.87 0.22
N TYR A 237 -15.01 -12.62 0.50
CA TYR A 237 -15.36 -11.48 -0.32
C TYR A 237 -14.91 -11.65 -1.79
N LEU A 238 -13.66 -12.05 -2.03
CA LEU A 238 -13.11 -12.27 -3.38
C LEU A 238 -13.88 -13.33 -4.19
N LEU A 239 -14.32 -14.41 -3.54
CA LEU A 239 -14.96 -15.54 -4.23
C LEU A 239 -16.50 -15.40 -4.33
N GLU A 240 -17.12 -14.63 -3.44
CA GLU A 240 -18.56 -14.35 -3.45
C GLU A 240 -18.93 -13.17 -4.34
N THR A 241 -18.13 -12.09 -4.36
CA THR A 241 -18.49 -10.89 -5.14
C THR A 241 -18.12 -10.99 -6.62
N GLN A 242 -17.25 -11.93 -7.00
CA GLN A 242 -16.70 -12.05 -8.36
C GLN A 242 -17.08 -13.39 -9.03
N HIS A 243 -18.36 -13.74 -9.02
CA HIS A 243 -18.89 -15.03 -9.52
C HIS A 243 -18.39 -15.42 -10.94
N ALA A 244 -18.15 -14.45 -11.82
CA ALA A 244 -17.65 -14.71 -13.17
C ALA A 244 -16.24 -15.32 -13.20
N PHE A 245 -15.43 -15.08 -12.17
CA PHE A 245 -14.04 -15.52 -12.09
C PHE A 245 -13.80 -16.56 -10.99
N THR A 246 -14.78 -16.85 -10.14
CA THR A 246 -14.65 -17.78 -9.00
C THR A 246 -14.03 -19.12 -9.41
N GLN A 247 -14.57 -19.80 -10.42
CA GLN A 247 -14.02 -21.10 -10.87
C GLN A 247 -12.56 -20.99 -11.35
N ARG A 248 -12.26 -19.96 -12.15
CA ARG A 248 -10.89 -19.71 -12.62
C ARG A 248 -9.94 -19.44 -11.45
N LEU A 249 -10.38 -18.71 -10.43
CA LEU A 249 -9.56 -18.41 -9.25
C LEU A 249 -9.34 -19.62 -8.34
N LEU A 250 -10.33 -20.51 -8.22
CA LEU A 250 -10.24 -21.76 -7.46
C LEU A 250 -9.28 -22.77 -8.10
N GLU A 251 -9.20 -22.78 -9.42
CA GLU A 251 -8.33 -23.70 -10.16
C GLU A 251 -6.95 -23.11 -10.49
N HIS A 252 -6.81 -21.78 -10.39
CA HIS A 252 -5.55 -21.12 -10.73
C HIS A 252 -4.41 -21.68 -9.88
N GLU A 253 -3.28 -21.92 -10.53
CA GLU A 253 -2.12 -22.50 -9.88
C GLU A 253 -1.06 -21.44 -9.61
N ASP A 254 -0.38 -21.55 -8.48
CA ASP A 254 0.85 -20.79 -8.25
C ASP A 254 2.03 -21.34 -9.08
N PHE A 255 3.22 -20.80 -8.85
CA PHE A 255 4.44 -21.19 -9.56
C PHE A 255 4.89 -22.64 -9.32
N LEU A 256 4.32 -23.34 -8.34
CA LEU A 256 4.56 -24.76 -8.06
C LEU A 256 3.41 -25.65 -8.55
N GLY A 257 2.44 -25.09 -9.29
CA GLY A 257 1.29 -25.83 -9.78
C GLY A 257 0.23 -26.08 -8.71
N ARG A 258 0.27 -25.36 -7.59
CA ARG A 258 -0.63 -25.58 -6.45
C ARG A 258 -1.84 -24.66 -6.57
N ALA A 259 -3.02 -25.24 -6.45
CA ALA A 259 -4.28 -24.48 -6.31
C ALA A 259 -4.47 -23.95 -4.86
N PRO A 260 -5.35 -22.95 -4.63
CA PRO A 260 -5.62 -22.36 -3.32
C PRO A 260 -5.88 -23.37 -2.20
N LEU A 261 -6.58 -24.47 -2.50
CA LEU A 261 -6.89 -25.51 -1.52
C LEU A 261 -5.65 -26.23 -0.99
N HIS A 262 -4.59 -26.39 -1.79
CA HIS A 262 -3.31 -26.95 -1.33
C HIS A 262 -2.69 -26.05 -0.26
N LEU A 263 -2.66 -24.74 -0.52
CA LEU A 263 -2.12 -23.76 0.41
C LEU A 263 -2.94 -23.69 1.70
N ALA A 264 -4.27 -23.64 1.60
CA ALA A 264 -5.16 -23.64 2.77
C ALA A 264 -4.96 -24.91 3.62
N SER A 265 -4.79 -26.06 2.96
CA SER A 265 -4.50 -27.34 3.61
C SER A 265 -3.15 -27.35 4.32
N TYR A 266 -2.10 -26.80 3.69
CA TYR A 266 -0.77 -26.69 4.29
C TYR A 266 -0.75 -25.77 5.51
N ILE A 267 -1.44 -24.63 5.45
CA ILE A 267 -1.57 -23.70 6.59
C ILE A 267 -2.42 -24.31 7.71
N GLY A 268 -3.39 -25.17 7.36
CA GLY A 268 -4.35 -25.71 8.31
C GLY A 268 -5.50 -24.76 8.63
N ASN A 269 -5.75 -23.73 7.81
CA ASN A 269 -6.88 -22.82 7.98
C ASN A 269 -8.20 -23.54 7.63
N LEU A 270 -8.82 -24.18 8.62
CA LEU A 270 -10.07 -24.92 8.48
C LEU A 270 -11.24 -24.05 7.94
N PRO A 271 -11.46 -22.80 8.41
CA PRO A 271 -12.43 -21.91 7.79
C PRO A 271 -12.25 -21.75 6.27
N ALA A 272 -11.03 -21.46 5.81
CA ALA A 272 -10.70 -21.31 4.39
C ALA A 272 -10.89 -22.63 3.61
N ILE A 273 -10.41 -23.76 4.14
CA ILE A 273 -10.59 -25.09 3.53
C ILE A 273 -12.08 -25.39 3.33
N ARG A 274 -12.89 -25.24 4.39
CA ARG A 274 -14.34 -25.49 4.32
C ARG A 274 -15.02 -24.57 3.33
N PHE A 275 -14.62 -23.31 3.28
CA PHE A 275 -15.18 -22.34 2.36
C PHE A 275 -14.83 -22.66 0.90
N LEU A 276 -13.55 -22.93 0.59
CA LEU A 276 -13.09 -23.31 -0.75
C LEU A 276 -13.80 -24.57 -1.27
N ILE A 277 -13.97 -25.60 -0.44
CA ILE A 277 -14.71 -26.82 -0.80
C ILE A 277 -16.17 -26.50 -1.12
N ARG A 278 -16.82 -25.63 -0.34
CA ARG A 278 -18.21 -25.20 -0.61
C ARG A 278 -18.33 -24.42 -1.92
N GLN A 279 -17.31 -23.65 -2.29
CA GLN A 279 -17.25 -22.94 -3.58
C GLN A 279 -16.90 -23.87 -4.77
N GLY A 280 -16.64 -25.15 -4.52
CA GLY A 280 -16.39 -26.16 -5.55
C GLY A 280 -14.92 -26.41 -5.88
N ALA A 281 -13.98 -26.05 -5.00
CA ALA A 281 -12.57 -26.38 -5.18
C ALA A 281 -12.37 -27.91 -5.30
N ASP A 282 -11.60 -28.35 -6.30
CA ASP A 282 -11.27 -29.76 -6.49
C ASP A 282 -10.35 -30.26 -5.37
N ILE A 283 -10.88 -31.18 -4.56
CA ILE A 283 -10.18 -31.79 -3.42
C ILE A 283 -9.13 -32.82 -3.84
N GLU A 284 -9.19 -33.32 -5.08
CA GLU A 284 -8.30 -34.35 -5.62
C GLU A 284 -7.27 -33.81 -6.62
N LYS A 285 -7.32 -32.50 -6.93
CA LYS A 285 -6.40 -31.86 -7.88
C LYS A 285 -4.95 -32.10 -7.44
N PRO A 286 -4.09 -32.71 -8.28
CA PRO A 286 -2.68 -32.86 -7.97
C PRO A 286 -1.91 -31.56 -8.25
N ASP A 287 -0.89 -31.27 -7.43
CA ASP A 287 0.11 -30.27 -7.79
C ASP A 287 0.99 -30.74 -8.97
N LYS A 288 1.73 -29.81 -9.59
CA LYS A 288 2.61 -30.12 -10.73
C LYS A 288 3.98 -30.66 -10.32
N GLU A 289 4.40 -30.43 -9.07
CA GLU A 289 5.74 -30.77 -8.62
C GLU A 289 5.86 -32.24 -8.22
N ASN A 290 4.90 -32.76 -7.45
CA ASN A 290 4.99 -34.09 -6.84
C ASN A 290 3.67 -34.89 -6.92
N GLU A 291 2.71 -34.42 -7.74
CA GLU A 291 1.36 -34.95 -7.83
C GLU A 291 0.65 -35.00 -6.47
N ARG A 292 1.01 -34.09 -5.56
CA ARG A 292 0.47 -34.04 -4.21
C ARG A 292 -0.89 -33.36 -4.24
N ARG A 293 -1.88 -34.04 -3.64
CA ARG A 293 -3.23 -33.54 -3.43
C ARG A 293 -3.30 -32.67 -2.17
N PRO A 294 -4.33 -31.83 -2.00
CA PRO A 294 -4.51 -30.99 -0.81
C PRO A 294 -4.40 -31.77 0.52
N ILE A 295 -4.92 -33.00 0.58
CA ILE A 295 -4.82 -33.84 1.78
C ILE A 295 -3.37 -34.17 2.16
N HIS A 296 -2.47 -34.33 1.19
CA HIS A 296 -1.05 -34.55 1.47
C HIS A 296 -0.42 -33.30 2.11
N PHE A 297 -0.84 -32.10 1.68
CA PHE A 297 -0.40 -30.85 2.30
C PHE A 297 -0.95 -30.68 3.72
N ALA A 298 -2.17 -31.13 4.00
CA ALA A 298 -2.73 -31.13 5.36
C ALA A 298 -1.91 -32.00 6.34
N ALA A 299 -1.33 -33.10 5.85
CA ALA A 299 -0.44 -33.97 6.63
C ALA A 299 0.98 -33.42 6.79
N LEU A 300 1.43 -32.56 5.85
CA LEU A 300 2.75 -31.90 5.88
C LEU A 300 2.74 -30.56 6.62
N GLY A 301 1.57 -29.94 6.75
CA GLY A 301 1.35 -28.65 7.39
C GLY A 301 1.62 -28.66 8.89
N LYS A 302 1.87 -27.47 9.45
CA LYS A 302 2.03 -27.29 10.91
C LYS A 302 0.65 -27.47 11.57
N GLN A 303 0.28 -28.70 11.88
CA GLN A 303 -0.75 -28.96 12.88
C GLN A 303 -0.21 -28.49 14.26
N PRO A 304 -1.02 -27.83 15.09
CA PRO A 304 -0.69 -27.70 16.52
C PRO A 304 -0.59 -29.07 17.20
#